data_AF-A0A9D4QUI7-F1
#
_entry.id   AF-A0A9D4QUI7-F1
#
_cell.length_a   1.000
_cell.length_b   1.000
_cell.length_c   1.000
_cell.angle_alpha   90.00
_cell.angle_beta   90.00
_cell.angle_gamma   90.00
#
_symmetry.space_group_name_H-M   'P 1'
#
loop_
_entity.id
_entity.type
_entity.pdbx_description
1 polymer ?
#
loop_
_entity_poly.entity_id
_entity_poly.type
_entity_poly.pdbx_seq_one_letter_code
_entity_poly.pdbx_strand_id
1 'polypeptide(L)' 'MKKEDRVHGPLNVVELEESKTEMIKATKRIYFAEEYDKLSKNQKVGISSKLVKLNPRLDTEGVIRSDSLNVFHMTPKYPV' A
#
# COMPACT_ATOMS: atom_id res chain seq x y z
N MET A 1 11.10 19.67 9.56
CA MET A 1 10.68 19.97 10.94
C MET A 1 10.96 18.75 11.79
N LYS A 2 11.57 18.90 12.98
CA LYS A 2 11.66 17.79 13.94
C LYS A 2 10.26 17.51 14.45
N LYS A 3 9.83 16.24 14.42
CA LYS A 3 8.57 15.79 15.00
C LYS A 3 8.70 15.96 16.51
N GLU A 4 7.88 16.79 17.12
CA GLU A 4 7.84 16.90 18.58
C GLU A 4 7.21 15.63 19.14
N ASP A 5 7.87 14.99 20.12
CA ASP A 5 7.38 13.78 20.77
C ASP A 5 6.21 14.12 21.68
N ARG A 6 5.01 14.18 21.09
CA ARG A 6 3.77 14.45 21.81
C ARG A 6 3.30 13.18 22.50
N VAL A 7 3.35 13.15 23.84
CA VAL A 7 3.10 11.92 24.63
C VAL A 7 1.63 11.79 25.09
N HIS A 8 0.85 12.87 25.13
CA HIS A 8 -0.53 12.85 25.65
C HIS A 8 -1.50 13.76 24.89
N GLY A 9 -2.81 13.49 25.06
CA GLY A 9 -3.92 14.29 24.56
C GLY A 9 -4.59 13.72 23.30
N PRO A 10 -5.65 14.35 22.78
CA PRO A 10 -6.30 13.90 21.56
C PRO A 10 -5.36 13.98 20.35
N LEU A 11 -5.48 12.99 19.47
CA LEU A 11 -4.80 13.00 18.17
C LEU A 11 -5.33 14.15 17.33
N ASN A 12 -4.43 14.94 16.76
CA ASN A 12 -4.79 15.85 15.69
C ASN A 12 -5.00 15.07 14.37
N VAL A 13 -5.51 15.74 13.34
CA VAL A 13 -5.84 15.10 12.05
C VAL A 13 -4.62 14.46 11.40
N VAL A 14 -3.44 15.08 11.50
CA VAL A 14 -2.20 14.54 10.92
C VAL A 14 -1.77 13.29 11.68
N GLU A 15 -1.72 13.35 13.01
CA GLU A 15 -1.37 12.20 13.87
C GLU A 15 -2.33 11.03 13.67
N LEU A 16 -3.62 11.32 13.45
CA LEU A 16 -4.64 10.31 13.20
C LEU A 16 -4.43 9.60 11.86
N GLU A 17 -4.21 10.35 10.78
CA GLU A 17 -3.95 9.76 9.46
C GLU A 17 -2.62 9.01 9.42
N GLU A 18 -1.57 9.50 10.08
CA GLU A 18 -0.30 8.78 10.22
C GLU A 18 -0.49 7.46 11.00
N SER A 19 -1.20 7.50 12.13
CA SER A 19 -1.48 6.32 12.95
C SER A 19 -2.29 5.27 12.16
N LYS A 20 -3.27 5.72 11.38
CA LYS A 20 -4.06 4.87 10.49
C LYS A 20 -3.21 4.24 9.39
N THR A 21 -2.32 5.01 8.76
CA THR A 21 -1.40 4.48 7.74
C THR A 21 -0.45 3.44 8.33
N GLU A 22 0.13 3.70 9.51
CA GLU A 22 1.00 2.74 10.20
C GLU A 22 0.24 1.46 10.58
N MET A 23 -0.99 1.59 11.08
CA MET A 23 -1.84 0.44 11.39
C MET A 23 -2.14 -0.41 10.13
N ILE A 24 -2.48 0.23 9.01
CA ILE A 24 -2.71 -0.46 7.72
C ILE A 24 -1.43 -1.16 7.27
N LYS A 25 -0.29 -0.48 7.33
CA LYS A 25 1.02 -1.01 6.95
C LYS A 25 1.39 -2.23 7.79
N ALA A 26 1.30 -2.14 9.11
CA ALA A 26 1.59 -3.23 10.02
C ALA A 26 0.68 -4.43 9.77
N THR A 27 -0.63 -4.21 9.67
CA THR A 27 -1.61 -5.28 9.46
C THR A 27 -1.36 -6.03 8.15
N LYS A 28 -1.14 -5.29 7.06
CA LYS A 28 -0.88 -5.89 5.74
C LYS A 28 0.45 -6.62 5.70
N ARG A 29 1.50 -6.06 6.32
CA ARG A 29 2.82 -6.71 6.41
C ARG A 29 2.76 -8.02 7.19
N ILE A 30 1.93 -8.10 8.23
CA ILE A 30 1.74 -9.34 9.01
C ILE A 30 0.93 -10.36 8.20
N TYR A 31 -0.20 -9.97 7.63
CA TYR A 31 -1.09 -10.92 6.93
C TYR A 31 -0.51 -11.41 5.59
N PHE A 32 0.23 -10.56 4.87
CA PHE A 32 0.83 -10.84 3.56
C PHE A 32 2.36 -10.80 3.63
N ALA A 33 2.95 -11.43 4.65
CA ALA A 33 4.38 -11.33 4.92
C ALA A 33 5.26 -11.83 3.76
N GLU A 34 4.87 -12.93 3.11
CA GLU A 34 5.59 -13.48 1.96
C GLU A 34 5.49 -12.56 0.73
N GLU A 35 4.31 -12.01 0.46
CA GLU A 35 4.12 -11.06 -0.62
C GLU A 35 4.90 -9.77 -0.35
N TYR A 36 4.90 -9.30 0.89
CA TYR A 36 5.68 -8.13 1.30
C TYR A 36 7.18 -8.33 1.01
N ASP A 37 7.75 -9.46 1.44
CA ASP A 37 9.17 -9.76 1.22
C ASP A 37 9.51 -9.79 -0.28
N LYS A 38 8.67 -10.46 -1.09
CA LYS A 38 8.84 -10.50 -2.55
C LYS A 38 8.73 -9.11 -3.18
N LEU A 39 7.69 -8.35 -2.87
CA LEU A 39 7.48 -7.01 -3.42
C LEU A 39 8.59 -6.04 -3.00
N SER A 40 9.12 -6.16 -1.78
CA SER A 40 10.25 -5.34 -1.31
C SER A 40 11.55 -5.58 -2.10
N LYS A 41 11.65 -6.75 -2.74
CA LYS A 41 12.76 -7.16 -3.61
C LYS A 41 12.43 -6.96 -5.10
N ASN A 42 11.35 -6.24 -5.42
CA ASN A 42 10.81 -6.11 -6.79
C ASN A 42 10.51 -7.46 -7.47
N GLN A 43 10.15 -8.48 -6.69
CA GLN A 43 9.75 -9.79 -7.19
C GLN A 43 8.23 -9.90 -7.28
N LYS A 44 7.75 -10.77 -8.17
CA LYS A 44 6.32 -11.08 -8.30
C LYS A 44 5.83 -11.88 -7.09
N VAL A 45 4.62 -11.60 -6.64
CA VAL A 45 3.95 -12.42 -5.61
C VAL A 45 3.70 -13.84 -6.13
N GLY A 46 3.56 -14.80 -5.21
CA GLY A 46 3.26 -16.19 -5.57
C GLY A 46 1.91 -16.34 -6.27
N ILE A 47 1.79 -17.32 -7.17
CA ILE A 47 0.55 -17.62 -7.91
C ILE A 47 -0.59 -18.05 -6.98
N SER A 48 -0.27 -18.63 -5.83
CA SER A 48 -1.21 -18.99 -4.77
C SER A 48 -1.71 -17.79 -3.95
N SER A 49 -1.08 -16.62 -4.08
CA SER A 49 -1.47 -15.43 -3.33
C SER A 49 -2.85 -14.94 -3.75
N LYS A 50 -3.67 -14.56 -2.76
CA LYS A 50 -4.94 -13.86 -3.02
C LYS A 50 -4.72 -12.51 -3.74
N LEU A 51 -3.53 -11.93 -3.62
CA LEU A 51 -3.18 -10.65 -4.22
C LEU A 51 -2.74 -10.75 -5.69
N VAL A 52 -2.37 -11.93 -6.19
CA VAL A 52 -1.78 -12.07 -7.54
C VAL A 52 -2.68 -11.52 -8.65
N LYS A 53 -4.00 -11.58 -8.45
CA LYS A 53 -5.01 -11.08 -9.41
C LYS A 53 -5.28 -9.58 -9.30
N LEU A 54 -4.69 -8.90 -8.31
CA LEU A 54 -4.97 -7.51 -7.94
C LEU A 54 -3.72 -6.62 -8.10
N ASN A 55 -2.85 -6.94 -9.06
CA ASN A 55 -1.64 -6.18 -9.38
C ASN A 55 -0.91 -5.59 -8.15
N PRO A 56 -0.40 -6.44 -7.25
CA PRO A 56 0.08 -5.99 -5.96
C PRO A 56 1.43 -5.28 -6.11
N ARG A 57 1.58 -4.17 -5.39
CA ARG A 57 2.80 -3.36 -5.36
C ARG A 57 3.00 -2.72 -3.99
N LEU A 58 4.24 -2.41 -3.64
CA LEU A 58 4.52 -1.51 -2.54
C LEU A 58 4.50 -0.08 -3.07
N ASP A 59 3.82 0.82 -2.35
CA ASP A 59 3.93 2.25 -2.60
C ASP A 59 5.16 2.86 -1.91
N THR A 60 5.33 4.18 -2.05
CA THR A 60 6.44 4.95 -1.48
C THR A 60 6.49 4.92 0.05
N GLU A 61 5.38 4.59 0.71
CA GLU A 61 5.28 4.51 2.17
C GLU A 61 5.47 3.06 2.68
N GLY A 62 5.64 2.10 1.76
CA GLY A 62 5.78 0.68 2.06
C GLY A 62 4.45 0.00 2.39
N VAL A 63 3.32 0.54 1.92
CA VAL A 63 2.01 -0.09 2.05
C VAL A 63 1.75 -0.96 0.82
N ILE A 64 1.29 -2.20 1.04
CA ILE A 64 0.84 -3.06 -0.06
C ILE A 64 -0.44 -2.46 -0.64
N ARG A 65 -0.37 -1.99 -1.89
CA ARG A 65 -1.50 -1.60 -2.73
C ARG A 65 -1.88 -2.77 -3.62
N SER A 66 -3.18 -2.95 -3.81
CA SER A 66 -3.75 -3.99 -4.67
C SER A 66 -4.86 -3.34 -5.47
N ASP A 67 -4.53 -2.93 -6.69
CA ASP A 67 -5.51 -2.31 -7.56
C ASP A 67 -6.16 -3.41 -8.37
N SER A 68 -7.48 -3.33 -8.55
CA SER A 68 -8.14 -4.14 -9.57
C SER A 68 -7.40 -3.94 -10.90
N LEU A 69 -7.18 -5.01 -11.66
CA LEU A 69 -6.75 -4.92 -13.05
C LEU A 69 -7.77 -4.07 -13.81
N ASN A 70 -7.56 -2.75 -13.87
CA ASN A 70 -8.25 -1.90 -14.81
C ASN A 70 -7.68 -2.24 -16.18
N VAL A 71 -8.34 -3.16 -16.88
CA VAL A 71 -8.16 -3.38 -18.33
C VAL A 71 -8.65 -2.16 -19.14
N PHE A 72 -8.86 -1.00 -18.51
CA PHE A 72 -9.49 0.20 -19.06
C PHE A 72 -8.65 1.46 -18.90
N HIS A 73 -7.36 1.43 -19.22
CA HIS A 73 -6.63 2.63 -19.64
C HIS A 73 -6.09 2.36 -21.04
N MET A 74 -6.85 2.69 -22.08
CA MET A 74 -6.72 3.92 -22.88
C MET A 74 -6.06 3.63 -24.24
N THR A 75 -6.86 3.22 -25.22
CA THR A 75 -6.67 3.73 -26.59
C THR A 75 -7.60 4.96 -26.74
N PRO A 76 -7.10 6.12 -27.20
CA PRO A 76 -8.00 7.24 -27.51
C PRO A 76 -8.86 6.82 -28.71
N LYS A 77 -10.18 6.79 -28.52
CA LYS A 77 -11.13 6.36 -29.55
C LYS A 77 -11.50 7.44 -30.59
N TYR A 78 -10.84 8.60 -30.58
CA TYR A 78 -11.04 9.63 -31.59
C TYR A 78 -9.74 10.41 -31.85
N PRO A 79 -9.17 10.36 -33.06
CA PRO A 79 -8.21 11.37 -33.50
C PRO A 79 -8.95 12.68 -33.79
N VAL A 80 -8.32 13.79 -33.43
CA VAL A 80 -8.73 15.16 -33.77
C VAL A 80 -8.54 15.41 -35.26
#